data_AF-A0A365QGB4-F1
#
_entry.id   AF-A0A365QGB4-F1
#
_cell.length_a   1.000
_cell.length_b   1.000
_cell.length_c   1.000
_cell.angle_alpha   90.00
_cell.angle_beta   90.00
_cell.angle_gamma   90.00
#
_symmetry.space_group_name_H-M   'P 1'
#
loop_
_entity.id
_entity.type
_entity.pdbx_description
1 polymer ?
#
loop_
_entity_poly.entity_id
_entity_poly.type
_entity_poly.pdbx_seq_one_letter_code
_entity_poly.pdbx_strand_id
1 'polypeptide(L)'
;MRTSASTSSAPVSAGAASTGAGRARPGRFSMLSRFLPSGRSVAIGVPFVWLAVFFALPFVLVLKISFADQVMGIPPYTSLVEIKDGVVHFALQLSHYAFLLQDDLYIATYLSSLKMAAVSTVLCLLIGYPMAYYIARSEPNRRNVLMMAVMLPFWTSFLIRVYAWIGILKDDGLLNHTLIALGIIHTPLRLYHSDAGVYIGMVYSYLPFMVMPLYA
;
A
#
# COMPACT_ATOMS: atom_id res chain seq x y z
N MET A 1 68.80 -7.00 35.16
CA MET A 1 69.51 -7.41 33.93
C MET A 1 69.23 -6.33 32.90
N ARG A 2 70.14 -5.35 32.72
CA ARG A 2 71.17 -5.31 31.64
C ARG A 2 70.47 -5.38 30.27
N THR A 3 70.42 -4.34 29.42
CA THR A 3 71.51 -3.51 28.83
C THR A 3 70.83 -2.38 28.03
N SER A 4 71.15 -1.08 28.15
CA SER A 4 72.20 -0.31 27.42
C SER A 4 72.31 -0.66 25.93
N ALA A 5 72.48 0.21 24.94
CA ALA A 5 72.66 1.65 24.77
C ALA A 5 72.85 1.84 23.24
N SER A 6 72.55 3.02 22.67
CA SER A 6 73.38 3.57 21.58
C SER A 6 73.04 5.04 21.27
N THR A 7 74.04 5.89 21.56
CA THR A 7 74.55 7.04 20.77
C THR A 7 73.59 8.19 20.42
N SER A 8 73.76 9.40 21.00
CA SER A 8 74.88 10.37 20.89
C SER A 8 74.96 11.09 19.53
N SER A 9 74.55 12.36 19.50
CA SER A 9 75.39 13.52 19.13
C SER A 9 74.56 14.82 19.01
N ALA A 10 74.90 15.80 19.82
CA ALA A 10 74.75 17.24 19.52
C ALA A 10 76.10 17.72 18.92
N PRO A 11 76.31 18.98 18.45
CA PRO A 11 75.46 20.19 18.52
C PRO A 11 75.40 20.97 17.17
N VAL A 12 74.80 22.17 17.16
CA VAL A 12 75.37 23.43 16.60
C VAL A 12 74.30 24.55 16.54
N SER A 13 74.62 25.61 17.29
CA SER A 13 74.22 27.03 17.26
C SER A 13 72.93 27.51 16.57
N ALA A 14 72.08 28.12 17.40
CA ALA A 14 71.62 29.51 17.30
C ALA A 14 71.74 30.23 15.94
N GLY A 15 70.59 30.41 15.30
CA GLY A 15 70.35 31.45 14.31
C GLY A 15 69.01 32.11 14.62
N ALA A 16 69.07 33.29 15.23
CA ALA A 16 67.93 34.17 15.41
C ALA A 16 67.45 34.68 14.04
N ALA A 17 66.15 34.57 13.73
CA ALA A 17 65.47 35.50 12.84
C ALA A 17 63.95 35.33 12.86
N SER A 18 63.29 36.45 13.17
CA SER A 18 61.98 36.88 12.69
C SER A 18 60.75 36.01 12.97
N THR A 19 60.06 36.39 14.05
CA THR A 19 58.65 36.82 14.01
C THR A 19 58.03 36.87 12.60
N GLY A 20 57.23 35.86 12.29
CA GLY A 20 56.34 35.83 11.14
C GLY A 20 55.04 35.18 11.56
N ALA A 21 54.12 35.97 12.12
CA ALA A 21 52.76 35.55 12.39
C ALA A 21 52.07 35.19 11.06
N GLY A 22 52.23 33.94 10.63
CA GLY A 22 51.53 33.32 9.52
C GLY A 22 50.07 33.17 9.88
N ARG A 23 49.29 34.23 9.69
CA ARG A 23 47.84 34.25 9.80
C ARG A 23 47.29 33.28 8.74
N ALA A 24 47.03 32.03 9.15
CA ALA A 24 46.36 31.05 8.32
C ALA A 24 45.04 31.66 7.82
N ARG A 25 44.96 31.91 6.52
CA ARG A 25 43.73 32.34 5.86
C ARG A 25 42.71 31.20 6.03
N PRO A 26 41.56 31.39 6.71
CA PRO A 26 40.51 30.40 6.63
C PRO A 26 40.05 30.37 5.17
N GLY A 27 40.31 29.26 4.48
CA GLY A 27 39.93 29.08 3.10
C GLY A 27 38.42 29.30 2.95
N ARG A 28 38.05 30.22 2.05
CA ARG A 28 36.67 30.56 1.64
C ARG A 28 35.84 29.38 1.09
N PHE A 29 36.34 28.16 1.16
CA PHE A 29 35.75 26.97 0.56
C PHE A 29 35.05 26.02 1.54
N SER A 30 35.12 26.24 2.87
CA SER A 30 34.44 25.34 3.83
C SER A 30 32.93 25.57 3.97
N MET A 31 32.38 26.62 3.34
CA MET A 31 30.96 26.97 3.45
C MET A 31 30.10 26.31 2.36
N LEU A 32 30.70 25.82 1.26
CA LEU A 32 29.97 25.16 0.16
C LEU A 32 29.72 23.66 0.38
N SER A 33 30.47 23.00 1.27
CA SER A 33 30.35 21.55 1.49
C SER A 33 29.14 21.13 2.34
N ARG A 34 28.36 22.09 2.86
CA ARG A 34 27.11 21.82 3.58
C ARG A 34 25.92 21.53 2.66
N PHE A 35 26.02 21.84 1.37
CA PHE A 35 24.95 21.65 0.38
C PHE A 35 25.21 20.50 -0.60
N LEU A 36 26.39 19.85 -0.55
CA LEU A 36 26.60 18.65 -1.36
C LEU A 36 25.97 17.45 -0.66
N PRO A 37 25.00 16.75 -1.30
CA PRO A 37 24.42 15.56 -0.72
C PRO A 37 25.54 14.54 -0.49
N SER A 38 25.62 14.05 0.75
CA SER A 38 26.58 13.04 1.15
C SER A 38 26.42 11.80 0.24
N GLY A 39 27.49 11.09 -0.10
CA GLY A 39 27.41 9.91 -0.99
C GLY A 39 26.37 8.87 -0.54
N ARG A 40 26.07 8.81 0.76
CA ARG A 40 24.97 8.04 1.36
C ARG A 40 23.57 8.56 0.96
N SER A 41 23.37 9.87 0.93
CA SER A 41 22.09 10.50 0.53
C SER A 41 21.81 10.30 -0.96
N VAL A 42 22.84 10.30 -1.80
CA VAL A 42 22.69 10.00 -3.25
C VAL A 42 22.38 8.51 -3.46
N ALA A 43 23.09 7.62 -2.76
CA ALA A 43 22.85 6.18 -2.85
C ALA A 43 21.44 5.76 -2.39
N ILE A 44 20.89 6.42 -1.37
CA ILE A 44 19.50 6.19 -0.90
C ILE A 44 18.50 6.95 -1.77
N GLY A 45 18.83 8.15 -2.24
CA GLY A 45 17.93 9.00 -3.02
C GLY A 45 17.57 8.42 -4.38
N VAL A 46 18.51 7.76 -5.07
CA VAL A 46 18.28 7.23 -6.42
C VAL A 46 17.15 6.19 -6.47
N PRO A 47 17.14 5.13 -5.63
CA PRO A 47 16.01 4.18 -5.58
C PRO A 47 14.68 4.82 -5.20
N PHE A 48 14.69 5.79 -4.27
CA PHE A 48 13.46 6.48 -3.85
C PHE A 48 12.89 7.36 -4.95
N VAL A 49 13.73 8.11 -5.66
CA VAL A 49 13.31 8.92 -6.82
C VAL A 49 12.78 8.00 -7.91
N TRP A 50 13.47 6.90 -8.20
CA TRP A 50 13.01 5.90 -9.16
C TRP A 50 11.62 5.37 -8.79
N LEU A 51 11.45 4.92 -7.54
CA LEU A 51 10.16 4.42 -7.05
C LEU A 51 9.08 5.49 -7.07
N ALA A 52 9.39 6.73 -6.68
CA ALA A 52 8.46 7.84 -6.71
C ALA A 52 8.00 8.17 -8.14
N VAL A 53 8.92 8.17 -9.12
CA VAL A 53 8.58 8.42 -10.53
C VAL A 53 7.68 7.32 -11.06
N PHE A 54 8.06 6.06 -10.91
CA PHE A 54 7.26 4.94 -11.42
C PHE A 54 5.93 4.78 -10.69
N PHE A 55 5.87 5.12 -9.40
CA PHE A 55 4.62 5.17 -8.66
C PHE A 55 3.73 6.32 -9.10
N ALA A 56 4.26 7.54 -9.25
CA ALA A 56 3.47 8.73 -9.60
C ALA A 56 3.01 8.73 -11.06
N LEU A 57 3.79 8.13 -11.98
CA LEU A 57 3.51 8.11 -13.41
C LEU A 57 2.09 7.61 -13.75
N PRO A 58 1.61 6.44 -13.28
CA PRO A 58 0.24 5.99 -13.56
C PRO A 58 -0.82 6.95 -12.98
N PHE A 59 -0.62 7.54 -11.80
CA PHE A 59 -1.57 8.51 -11.23
C PHE A 59 -1.63 9.79 -12.06
N VAL A 60 -0.49 10.30 -12.52
CA VAL A 60 -0.45 11.48 -13.40
C VAL A 60 -1.13 11.17 -14.73
N LEU A 61 -0.93 9.98 -15.28
CA LEU A 61 -1.63 9.55 -16.51
C LEU A 61 -3.15 9.49 -16.29
N VAL A 62 -3.62 8.87 -15.21
CA VAL A 62 -5.05 8.81 -14.88
C VAL A 62 -5.63 10.21 -14.66
N LEU A 63 -4.92 11.08 -13.94
CA LEU A 63 -5.33 12.47 -13.74
C LEU A 63 -5.47 13.19 -15.09
N LYS A 64 -4.49 13.05 -15.98
CA LYS A 64 -4.55 13.64 -17.32
C LYS A 64 -5.73 13.11 -18.13
N ILE A 65 -5.97 11.79 -18.09
CA ILE A 65 -7.08 11.15 -18.80
C ILE A 65 -8.43 11.60 -18.23
N SER A 66 -8.52 11.81 -16.92
CA SER A 66 -9.77 12.20 -16.25
C SER A 66 -10.30 13.57 -16.68
N PHE A 67 -9.45 14.44 -17.25
CA PHE A 67 -9.84 15.74 -17.80
C PHE A 67 -9.88 15.76 -19.34
N ALA A 68 -9.46 14.68 -20.00
CA ALA A 68 -9.39 14.57 -21.45
C ALA A 68 -10.67 13.94 -22.00
N ASP A 69 -11.07 14.35 -23.20
CA ASP A 69 -12.24 13.80 -23.88
C ASP A 69 -11.81 12.61 -24.75
N GLN A 70 -12.69 11.62 -24.90
CA GLN A 70 -12.43 10.46 -25.75
C GLN A 70 -12.67 10.83 -27.21
N VAL A 71 -11.59 10.90 -27.98
CA VAL A 71 -11.66 11.15 -29.43
C VAL A 71 -11.35 9.86 -30.17
N MET A 72 -12.05 9.63 -31.28
CA MET A 72 -11.71 8.59 -32.25
C MET A 72 -10.37 8.95 -32.94
N GLY A 73 -9.25 8.50 -32.35
CA GLY A 73 -7.89 8.75 -32.85
C GLY A 73 -6.83 7.99 -32.04
N ILE A 74 -5.57 8.04 -32.50
CA ILE A 74 -4.39 7.51 -31.78
C ILE A 74 -3.51 8.71 -31.44
N PRO A 75 -3.31 9.08 -30.16
CA PRO A 75 -3.87 8.50 -28.93
C PRO A 75 -5.38 8.81 -28.73
N PRO A 76 -6.14 7.93 -28.04
CA PRO A 76 -7.60 8.05 -27.91
C PRO A 76 -8.05 9.07 -26.84
N TYR A 77 -7.32 10.19 -26.71
CA TYR A 77 -7.57 11.24 -25.72
C TYR A 77 -7.17 12.61 -26.30
N THR A 78 -7.93 13.66 -26.01
CA THR A 78 -7.53 15.04 -26.36
C THR A 78 -6.26 15.46 -25.60
N SER A 79 -5.44 16.29 -26.25
CA SER A 79 -4.34 16.95 -25.56
C SER A 79 -4.92 18.06 -24.68
N LEU A 80 -4.69 17.98 -23.36
CA LEU A 80 -5.14 19.02 -22.41
C LEU A 80 -4.53 20.40 -22.68
N VAL A 81 -3.41 20.43 -23.40
CA VAL A 81 -2.67 21.64 -23.76
C VAL A 81 -2.39 21.57 -25.25
N GLU A 82 -3.10 22.36 -26.04
CA GLU A 82 -2.83 22.55 -27.45
C GLU A 82 -2.29 23.96 -27.68
N ILE A 83 -1.10 24.05 -28.28
CA ILE A 83 -0.54 25.33 -28.70
C ILE A 83 -0.92 25.50 -30.16
N LYS A 84 -1.90 26.36 -30.43
CA LYS A 84 -2.33 26.71 -31.78
C LYS A 84 -2.13 28.21 -31.98
N ASP A 85 -1.45 28.59 -33.06
CA ASP A 85 -1.23 29.99 -33.45
C ASP A 85 -0.60 30.87 -32.34
N GLY A 86 0.29 30.29 -31.53
CA GLY A 86 0.96 31.00 -30.43
C GLY A 86 0.11 31.20 -29.16
N VAL A 87 -1.11 30.65 -29.13
CA VAL A 87 -2.02 30.68 -27.98
C VAL A 87 -2.11 29.28 -27.36
N VAL A 88 -1.96 29.22 -26.05
CA VAL A 88 -2.08 27.96 -25.28
C VAL A 88 -3.55 27.75 -24.95
N HIS A 89 -4.18 26.75 -25.58
CA HIS A 89 -5.55 26.34 -25.30
C HIS A 89 -5.55 25.21 -24.26
N PHE A 90 -6.20 25.46 -23.12
CA PHE A 90 -6.44 24.46 -22.09
C PHE A 90 -7.88 23.96 -22.20
N ALA A 91 -8.06 22.69 -22.54
CA ALA A 91 -9.37 22.04 -22.57
C ALA A 91 -9.51 21.13 -21.34
N LEU A 92 -10.29 21.56 -20.35
CA LEU A 92 -10.58 20.80 -19.13
C LEU A 92 -12.05 20.40 -19.13
N GLN A 93 -12.30 19.10 -19.27
CA GLN A 93 -13.67 18.58 -19.38
C GLN A 93 -14.21 18.19 -18.01
N LEU A 94 -14.85 19.13 -17.32
CA LEU A 94 -15.46 18.89 -16.00
C LEU A 94 -16.83 18.20 -16.05
N SER A 95 -17.43 18.09 -17.25
CA SER A 95 -18.75 17.48 -17.45
C SER A 95 -18.80 16.02 -17.03
N HIS A 96 -17.70 15.27 -17.13
CA HIS A 96 -17.62 13.88 -16.66
C HIS A 96 -17.87 13.76 -15.14
N TYR A 97 -17.37 14.69 -14.35
CA TYR A 97 -17.60 14.70 -12.90
C TYR A 97 -19.04 15.10 -12.56
N ALA A 98 -19.64 16.02 -13.32
CA ALA A 98 -21.05 16.36 -13.17
C ALA A 98 -21.95 15.17 -13.52
N PHE A 99 -21.61 14.42 -14.57
CA PHE A 99 -22.32 13.21 -14.97
C PHE A 99 -22.31 12.14 -13.86
N LEU A 100 -21.17 11.91 -13.21
CA LEU A 100 -21.06 10.98 -12.07
C LEU A 100 -22.00 11.32 -10.91
N LEU A 101 -22.33 12.60 -10.72
CA LEU A 101 -23.20 13.09 -9.64
C LEU A 101 -24.67 13.23 -10.05
N GLN A 102 -24.99 13.10 -11.33
CA GLN A 102 -26.35 13.24 -11.86
C GLN A 102 -26.95 11.90 -12.28
N ASP A 103 -26.12 10.92 -12.60
CA ASP A 103 -26.56 9.61 -13.01
C ASP A 103 -26.87 8.72 -11.78
N ASP A 104 -28.15 8.39 -11.64
CA ASP A 104 -28.69 7.55 -10.57
C ASP A 104 -27.99 6.20 -10.48
N LEU A 105 -27.52 5.64 -11.60
CA LEU A 105 -26.84 4.34 -11.62
C LEU A 105 -25.49 4.41 -10.92
N TYR A 106 -24.73 5.48 -11.12
CA TYR A 106 -23.44 5.67 -10.46
C TYR A 106 -23.61 5.87 -8.96
N ILE A 107 -24.58 6.72 -8.57
CA ILE A 107 -24.90 6.95 -7.16
C ILE A 107 -25.40 5.65 -6.49
N ALA A 108 -26.30 4.92 -7.14
CA ALA A 108 -26.82 3.65 -6.62
C ALA A 108 -25.72 2.60 -6.47
N THR A 109 -24.81 2.49 -7.43
CA THR A 109 -23.67 1.55 -7.37
C THR A 109 -22.69 1.95 -6.27
N TYR A 110 -22.43 3.24 -6.11
CA TYR A 110 -21.57 3.77 -5.04
C TYR A 110 -22.16 3.50 -3.65
N LEU A 111 -23.44 3.83 -3.46
CA LEU A 111 -24.15 3.57 -2.21
C LEU A 111 -24.26 2.07 -1.91
N SER A 112 -24.49 1.24 -2.92
CA SER A 112 -24.52 -0.22 -2.76
C SER A 112 -23.15 -0.73 -2.31
N SER A 113 -22.06 -0.26 -2.92
CA SER A 113 -20.70 -0.63 -2.50
C SER A 113 -20.40 -0.21 -1.06
N LEU A 114 -20.79 1.02 -0.69
CA LEU A 114 -20.61 1.53 0.67
C LEU A 114 -21.44 0.73 1.69
N LYS A 115 -22.69 0.41 1.36
CA LYS A 115 -23.56 -0.46 2.17
C LYS A 115 -22.93 -1.84 2.32
N MET A 116 -22.43 -2.44 1.24
CA MET A 116 -21.78 -3.75 1.28
C MET A 116 -20.54 -3.74 2.20
N ALA A 117 -19.71 -2.69 2.09
CA ALA A 117 -18.53 -2.51 2.93
C ALA A 117 -18.90 -2.29 4.40
N ALA A 118 -19.90 -1.46 4.70
CA ALA A 118 -20.35 -1.20 6.06
C ALA A 118 -20.93 -2.46 6.72
N VAL A 119 -21.83 -3.16 6.03
CA VAL A 119 -22.45 -4.39 6.53
C VAL A 119 -21.40 -5.48 6.74
N SER A 120 -20.51 -5.72 5.77
CA SER A 120 -19.44 -6.71 5.92
C SER A 120 -18.49 -6.37 7.06
N THR A 121 -18.15 -5.09 7.27
CA THR A 121 -17.33 -4.65 8.41
C THR A 121 -18.01 -4.92 9.74
N VAL A 122 -19.31 -4.62 9.86
CA VAL A 122 -20.07 -4.91 11.08
C VAL A 122 -20.16 -6.42 11.33
N LEU A 123 -20.42 -7.23 10.31
CA LEU A 123 -20.44 -8.69 10.44
C LEU A 123 -19.07 -9.25 10.84
N CYS A 124 -17.99 -8.75 10.23
CA CYS A 124 -16.62 -9.09 10.61
C CYS A 124 -16.33 -8.72 12.06
N LEU A 125 -16.82 -7.58 12.54
CA LEU A 125 -16.64 -7.16 13.93
C LEU A 125 -17.43 -8.05 14.88
N LEU A 126 -18.70 -8.33 14.57
CA LEU A 126 -19.58 -9.17 15.39
C LEU A 126 -19.08 -10.60 15.53
N ILE A 127 -18.43 -11.15 14.50
CA ILE A 127 -17.88 -12.52 14.51
C ILE A 127 -16.41 -12.50 14.99
N GLY A 128 -15.62 -11.55 14.53
CA GLY A 128 -14.20 -11.42 14.84
C GLY A 128 -13.94 -11.04 16.29
N TYR A 129 -14.77 -10.20 16.90
CA TYR A 129 -14.64 -9.80 18.30
C TYR A 129 -14.77 -10.97 19.28
N PRO A 130 -15.86 -11.79 19.28
CA PRO A 130 -15.95 -12.92 20.19
C PRO A 130 -14.82 -13.92 19.92
N MET A 131 -14.47 -14.15 18.65
CA MET A 131 -13.38 -15.06 18.29
C MET A 131 -12.02 -14.58 18.83
N ALA A 132 -11.67 -13.30 18.66
CA ALA A 132 -10.47 -12.71 19.22
C ALA A 132 -10.47 -12.77 20.76
N TYR A 133 -11.61 -12.49 21.40
CA TYR A 133 -11.77 -12.56 22.84
C TYR A 133 -11.55 -13.99 23.38
N TYR A 134 -12.09 -15.01 22.72
CA TYR A 134 -11.85 -16.41 23.07
C TYR A 134 -10.37 -16.80 22.91
N ILE A 135 -9.72 -16.33 21.84
CA ILE A 135 -8.30 -16.62 21.59
C ILE A 135 -7.42 -15.94 22.65
N ALA A 136 -7.71 -14.68 22.99
CA ALA A 136 -6.95 -13.92 23.98
C ALA A 136 -7.06 -14.52 25.39
N ARG A 137 -8.19 -15.15 25.72
CA ARG A 137 -8.45 -15.77 27.03
C ARG A 137 -8.08 -17.26 27.10
N SER A 138 -7.60 -17.84 26.00
CA SER A 138 -7.18 -19.25 25.93
C SER A 138 -5.76 -19.45 26.47
N GLU A 139 -5.46 -20.67 26.92
CA GLU A 139 -4.12 -21.04 27.38
C GLU A 139 -3.04 -20.80 26.30
N PRO A 140 -1.79 -20.48 26.69
CA PRO A 140 -0.72 -20.10 25.75
C PRO A 140 -0.49 -21.09 24.61
N ASN A 141 -0.62 -22.40 24.89
CA ASN A 141 -0.43 -23.44 23.88
C ASN A 141 -1.58 -23.48 22.85
N ARG A 142 -2.84 -23.29 23.31
CA ARG A 142 -4.03 -23.26 22.44
C ARG A 142 -4.13 -21.97 21.64
N ARG A 143 -3.69 -20.85 22.21
CA ARG A 143 -3.64 -19.53 21.57
C ARG A 143 -2.85 -19.55 20.27
N ASN A 144 -1.64 -20.12 20.28
CA ASN A 144 -0.80 -20.21 19.08
C ASN A 144 -1.46 -21.06 17.98
N VAL A 145 -2.06 -22.20 18.34
CA VAL A 145 -2.77 -23.08 17.38
C VAL A 145 -3.98 -22.36 16.77
N LEU A 146 -4.78 -21.67 17.59
CA LEU A 146 -5.94 -20.91 17.12
C LEU A 146 -5.53 -19.77 16.20
N MET A 147 -4.50 -19.00 16.55
CA MET A 147 -3.96 -17.94 15.68
C MET A 147 -3.44 -18.50 14.35
N MET A 148 -2.76 -19.65 14.38
CA MET A 148 -2.32 -20.33 13.17
C MET A 148 -3.49 -20.80 12.31
N ALA A 149 -4.57 -21.32 12.91
CA ALA A 149 -5.78 -21.71 12.21
C ALA A 149 -6.48 -20.50 11.54
N VAL A 150 -6.49 -19.33 12.18
CA VAL A 150 -7.02 -18.08 11.60
C VAL A 150 -6.15 -17.56 10.46
N MET A 151 -4.83 -17.72 10.55
CA MET A 151 -3.91 -17.32 9.49
C MET A 151 -3.85 -18.32 8.33
N LEU A 152 -4.21 -19.59 8.53
CA LEU A 152 -4.21 -20.62 7.48
C LEU A 152 -4.87 -20.17 6.17
N PRO A 153 -6.10 -19.60 6.15
CA PRO A 153 -6.73 -19.14 4.92
C PRO A 153 -5.96 -17.99 4.21
N PHE A 154 -5.14 -17.22 4.94
CA PHE A 154 -4.34 -16.15 4.34
C PHE A 154 -3.26 -16.68 3.38
N TRP A 155 -2.73 -17.87 3.66
CA TRP A 155 -1.68 -18.50 2.83
C TRP A 155 -2.25 -19.14 1.55
N THR A 156 -3.57 -19.26 1.45
CA THR A 156 -4.24 -19.79 0.27
C THR A 156 -4.57 -18.68 -0.74
N SER A 157 -4.31 -18.96 -2.03
CA SER A 157 -4.62 -18.02 -3.11
C SER A 157 -6.09 -17.61 -3.06
N PHE A 158 -6.34 -16.30 -3.16
CA PHE A 158 -7.68 -15.73 -3.16
C PHE A 158 -8.58 -16.37 -4.23
N LEU A 159 -8.04 -16.66 -5.41
CA LEU A 159 -8.80 -17.29 -6.50
C LEU A 159 -9.30 -18.69 -6.14
N ILE A 160 -8.47 -19.51 -5.48
CA ILE A 160 -8.85 -20.86 -5.06
C ILE A 160 -9.99 -20.78 -4.04
N ARG A 161 -9.89 -19.84 -3.08
CA ARG A 161 -10.94 -19.59 -2.09
C ARG A 161 -12.24 -19.16 -2.74
N VAL A 162 -12.19 -18.27 -3.73
CA VAL A 162 -13.37 -17.87 -4.50
C VAL A 162 -13.98 -19.09 -5.19
N TYR A 163 -13.21 -19.89 -5.92
CA TYR A 163 -13.76 -21.09 -6.59
C TYR A 163 -14.37 -22.10 -5.62
N ALA A 164 -13.77 -22.30 -4.44
CA ALA A 164 -14.32 -23.14 -3.40
C ALA A 164 -15.69 -22.61 -2.93
N TRP A 165 -15.79 -21.30 -2.65
CA TRP A 165 -17.07 -20.67 -2.30
C TRP A 165 -18.10 -20.72 -3.43
N ILE A 166 -17.69 -20.56 -4.69
CA ILE A 166 -18.56 -20.75 -5.85
C ILE A 166 -19.16 -22.17 -5.84
N GLY A 167 -18.33 -23.19 -5.63
CA GLY A 167 -18.78 -24.58 -5.55
C GLY A 167 -19.74 -24.83 -4.38
N ILE A 168 -19.52 -24.17 -3.24
CA ILE A 168 -20.35 -24.33 -2.05
C ILE A 168 -21.71 -23.59 -2.19
N LEU A 169 -21.70 -22.36 -2.71
CA LEU A 169 -22.87 -21.46 -2.77
C LEU A 169 -23.72 -21.60 -4.04
N LYS A 170 -23.25 -22.36 -5.04
CA LYS A 170 -24.02 -22.66 -6.24
C LYS A 170 -25.39 -23.25 -5.88
N ASP A 171 -26.34 -23.10 -6.78
CA ASP A 171 -27.70 -23.63 -6.60
C ASP A 171 -27.67 -25.16 -6.38
N ASP A 172 -26.77 -25.86 -7.09
CA ASP A 172 -26.47 -27.30 -6.94
C ASP A 172 -25.19 -27.55 -6.12
N GLY A 173 -24.87 -26.62 -5.22
CA GLY A 173 -23.66 -26.65 -4.40
C GLY A 173 -23.82 -27.49 -3.13
N LEU A 174 -22.69 -27.72 -2.45
CA LEU A 174 -22.65 -28.50 -1.20
C LEU A 174 -23.60 -27.93 -0.13
N LEU A 175 -23.73 -26.60 -0.04
CA LEU A 175 -24.61 -25.97 0.93
C LEU A 175 -26.07 -26.33 0.68
N ASN A 176 -26.57 -26.12 -0.54
CA ASN A 176 -27.97 -26.42 -0.85
C ASN A 176 -28.29 -27.92 -0.73
N HIS A 177 -27.40 -28.80 -1.19
CA HIS A 177 -27.58 -30.25 -1.01
C HIS A 177 -27.66 -30.66 0.47
N THR A 178 -26.80 -30.11 1.32
CA THR A 178 -26.80 -30.44 2.75
C THR A 178 -28.05 -29.88 3.46
N LEU A 179 -28.49 -28.66 3.14
CA LEU A 179 -29.72 -28.11 3.73
C LEU A 179 -30.99 -28.87 3.27
N ILE A 180 -31.05 -29.30 2.02
CA ILE A 180 -32.17 -30.12 1.49
C ILE A 180 -32.15 -31.51 2.14
N ALA A 181 -30.97 -32.14 2.26
CA ALA A 181 -30.83 -33.45 2.90
C ALA A 181 -31.22 -33.42 4.38
N LEU A 182 -30.96 -32.31 5.08
CA LEU A 182 -31.40 -32.08 6.46
C LEU A 182 -32.90 -31.71 6.58
N GLY A 183 -33.60 -31.51 5.46
CA GLY A 183 -35.02 -31.13 5.44
C GLY A 183 -35.30 -29.70 5.88
N ILE A 184 -34.27 -28.83 5.95
CA ILE A 184 -34.40 -27.43 6.40
C ILE A 184 -35.00 -26.55 5.30
N ILE A 185 -34.71 -26.84 4.04
CA ILE A 185 -35.21 -26.11 2.87
C ILE A 185 -35.77 -27.07 1.82
N HIS A 186 -36.81 -26.65 1.09
CA HIS A 186 -37.42 -27.42 0.00
C HIS A 186 -36.98 -26.98 -1.40
N THR A 187 -36.45 -25.76 -1.52
CA THR A 187 -35.95 -25.18 -2.78
C THR A 187 -34.55 -24.62 -2.58
N PRO A 188 -33.65 -24.75 -3.57
CA PRO A 188 -32.28 -24.27 -3.45
C PRO A 188 -32.23 -22.74 -3.28
N LEU A 189 -31.42 -22.28 -2.34
CA LEU A 189 -31.18 -20.86 -2.11
C LEU A 189 -30.20 -20.33 -3.15
N ARG A 190 -30.61 -19.30 -3.90
CA ARG A 190 -29.76 -18.62 -4.89
C ARG A 190 -28.75 -17.70 -4.22
N LEU A 191 -27.72 -18.28 -3.61
CA LEU A 191 -26.73 -17.53 -2.83
C LEU A 191 -25.55 -17.05 -3.68
N TYR A 192 -25.12 -17.81 -4.69
CA TYR A 192 -23.93 -17.52 -5.49
C TYR A 192 -23.93 -16.14 -6.17
N HIS A 193 -25.03 -15.74 -6.82
CA HIS A 193 -25.16 -14.44 -7.49
C HIS A 193 -25.94 -13.40 -6.66
N SER A 194 -25.92 -13.53 -5.33
CA SER A 194 -26.65 -12.64 -4.43
C SER A 194 -25.71 -11.88 -3.50
N ASP A 195 -26.20 -10.76 -2.96
CA ASP A 195 -25.51 -10.00 -1.92
C ASP A 195 -25.09 -10.86 -0.73
N ALA A 196 -25.92 -11.85 -0.35
CA ALA A 196 -25.63 -12.78 0.74
C ALA A 196 -24.36 -13.61 0.47
N GLY A 197 -24.16 -14.08 -0.76
CA GLY A 197 -22.95 -14.80 -1.13
C GLY A 197 -21.71 -13.93 -1.09
N VAL A 198 -21.85 -12.66 -1.52
CA VAL A 198 -20.78 -11.67 -1.42
C VAL A 198 -20.43 -11.39 0.04
N TYR A 199 -21.42 -11.22 0.92
CA TYR A 199 -21.18 -11.03 2.35
C TYR A 199 -20.43 -12.21 2.98
N ILE A 200 -20.82 -13.45 2.69
CA ILE A 200 -20.15 -14.65 3.21
C ILE A 200 -18.68 -14.67 2.76
N GLY A 201 -18.42 -14.43 1.47
CA GLY A 201 -17.06 -14.41 0.92
C GLY A 201 -16.18 -13.30 1.49
N MET A 202 -16.74 -12.09 1.63
CA MET A 202 -16.05 -10.95 2.24
C MET A 202 -15.74 -11.19 3.71
N VAL A 203 -16.72 -11.62 4.50
CA VAL A 203 -16.53 -11.90 5.94
C VAL A 203 -15.44 -12.92 6.14
N TYR A 204 -15.50 -14.06 5.45
CA TYR A 204 -14.47 -15.09 5.54
C TYR A 204 -13.07 -14.58 5.15
N SER A 205 -12.97 -13.76 4.11
CA SER A 205 -11.69 -13.28 3.59
C SER A 205 -11.06 -12.20 4.47
N TYR A 206 -11.86 -11.37 5.12
CA TYR A 206 -11.40 -10.28 5.97
C TYR A 206 -11.33 -10.61 7.46
N LEU A 207 -11.96 -11.70 7.91
CA LEU A 207 -11.94 -12.15 9.31
C LEU A 207 -10.51 -12.24 9.89
N PRO A 208 -9.50 -12.81 9.20
CA PRO A 208 -8.14 -12.89 9.76
C PRO A 208 -7.51 -11.52 10.01
N PHE A 209 -7.75 -10.57 9.12
CA PHE A 209 -7.26 -9.20 9.25
C PHE A 209 -7.98 -8.42 10.34
N MET A 210 -9.23 -8.77 10.66
CA MET A 210 -9.97 -8.16 11.77
C MET A 210 -9.54 -8.72 13.12
N VAL A 211 -9.28 -10.02 13.21
CA VAL A 211 -8.89 -10.70 14.45
C VAL A 211 -7.47 -10.34 14.88
N MET A 212 -6.53 -10.21 13.93
CA MET A 212 -5.12 -9.96 14.24
C MET A 212 -4.89 -8.67 15.06
N PRO A 213 -5.46 -7.49 14.71
CA PRO A 213 -5.36 -6.28 15.51
C PRO A 213 -6.13 -6.34 16.84
N LEU A 214 -7.29 -7.00 16.89
CA LEU A 214 -8.11 -7.10 18.12
C LEU A 214 -7.47 -7.96 19.21
N TYR A 215 -6.59 -8.86 18.81
CA TYR A 215 -5.85 -9.74 19.70
C TYR A 215 -4.55 -9.12 20.25
N ALA A 216 -3.93 -8.19 19.51
CA ALA A 216 -2.65 -7.58 19.85
C ALA A 216 -2.78 -6.56 20.99
#